data_AF-A0A432UJ50-F1
#
_entry.id   AF-A0A432UJ50-F1
#
_cell.length_a   1.000
_cell.length_b   1.000
_cell.length_c   1.000
_cell.angle_alpha   90.00
_cell.angle_beta   90.00
_cell.angle_gamma   90.00
#
_symmetry.space_group_name_H-M   'P 1'
#
loop_
_entity.id
_entity.type
_entity.pdbx_description
1 polymer ?
#
loop_
_entity_poly.entity_id
_entity_poly.type
_entity_poly.pdbx_seq_one_letter_code
_entity_poly.pdbx_strand_id
1 'polypeptide(L)' 'MVSTIEETESLPEEVPQGLKFLFEEWLEEILNETEKILQKEPELSNKELARRLGVPLEGVAYLRHRLQSKNF' A
#
# COMPACT_ATOMS: atom_id res chain seq x y z
N MET A 1 26.25 0.96 -39.10
CA MET A 1 25.24 -0.06 -38.77
C MET A 1 24.77 0.24 -37.35
N VAL A 2 23.55 0.74 -37.19
CA VAL A 2 22.99 1.08 -35.88
C VAL A 2 22.21 -0.15 -35.44
N SER A 3 22.68 -0.82 -34.37
CA SER A 3 22.02 -1.98 -33.81
C SER A 3 20.96 -1.49 -32.84
N THR A 4 19.70 -1.54 -33.26
CA THR A 4 18.54 -1.28 -32.40
C THR A 4 18.39 -2.49 -31.48
N ILE A 5 18.79 -2.35 -30.22
CA ILE A 5 18.44 -3.32 -29.18
C ILE A 5 17.05 -2.89 -28.70
N GLU A 6 16.00 -3.52 -29.22
CA GLU A 6 14.70 -3.52 -28.57
C GLU A 6 14.79 -4.50 -27.40
N GLU A 7 15.35 -4.02 -26.28
CA GLU A 7 15.27 -4.71 -25.00
C GLU A 7 13.83 -4.60 -24.49
N THR A 8 13.01 -5.59 -24.84
CA THR A 8 11.80 -5.86 -24.06
C THR A 8 12.26 -6.40 -22.71
N GLU A 9 12.51 -5.52 -21.74
CA GLU A 9 12.72 -5.91 -20.35
C GLU A 9 11.49 -6.69 -19.88
N SER A 10 11.63 -8.02 -19.81
CA SER A 10 10.65 -8.88 -19.18
C SER A 10 10.69 -8.62 -17.68
N LEU A 11 9.55 -8.27 -17.09
CA LEU A 11 9.42 -8.19 -15.64
C LEU A 11 9.86 -9.53 -15.02
N PRO A 12 10.62 -9.51 -13.92
CA PRO A 12 11.01 -10.75 -13.25
C PRO A 12 9.76 -11.50 -12.77
N GLU A 13 9.76 -12.83 -12.91
CA GLU A 13 8.67 -13.70 -12.45
C GLU A 13 8.42 -13.57 -10.95
N GLU A 14 9.46 -13.23 -10.19
CA GLU A 14 9.40 -12.99 -8.76
C GLU A 14 9.70 -11.53 -8.42
N VAL A 15 8.89 -10.96 -7.53
CA VAL A 15 9.13 -9.62 -6.98
C VAL A 15 10.46 -9.63 -6.21
N PRO A 16 11.42 -8.74 -6.54
CA PRO A 16 12.70 -8.66 -5.85
C PRO A 16 12.52 -8.47 -4.34
N GLN A 17 13.36 -9.14 -3.54
CA GLN A 17 13.26 -9.09 -2.08
C GLN A 17 13.34 -7.66 -1.52
N GLY A 18 14.18 -6.81 -2.13
CA GLY A 18 14.28 -5.40 -1.74
C GLY A 18 12.97 -4.62 -1.97
N LEU A 19 12.26 -4.91 -3.06
CA LEU A 19 10.97 -4.27 -3.34
C LEU A 19 9.88 -4.74 -2.37
N LYS A 20 9.90 -6.02 -1.98
CA LYS A 20 9.04 -6.54 -0.92
C LYS A 20 9.28 -5.80 0.40
N PHE A 21 10.54 -5.63 0.77
CA PHE A 21 10.91 -4.93 2.00
C PHE A 21 10.42 -3.48 2.01
N LEU A 22 10.69 -2.73 0.93
CA LEU A 22 10.21 -1.35 0.79
C LEU A 22 8.68 -1.25 0.86
N PHE A 23 7.97 -2.23 0.26
CA PHE A 23 6.52 -2.28 0.35
C PHE A 23 6.03 -2.52 1.78
N GLU A 24 6.65 -3.44 2.53
CA GLU A 24 6.27 -3.72 3.91
C GLU A 24 6.55 -2.52 4.84
N GLU A 25 7.68 -1.83 4.68
CA GLU A 25 7.99 -0.61 5.44
C GLU A 25 6.95 0.49 5.17
N TRP A 26 6.68 0.76 3.89
CA TRP A 26 5.64 1.72 3.50
C TRP A 26 4.26 1.32 4.02
N LEU A 27 3.93 0.03 3.97
CA LEU A 27 2.66 -0.49 4.46
C LEU A 27 2.54 -0.31 5.98
N GLU A 28 3.61 -0.51 6.73
CA GLU A 28 3.62 -0.29 8.17
C GLU A 28 3.39 1.18 8.53
N GLU A 29 4.07 2.10 7.85
CA GLU A 29 3.87 3.55 8.05
C GLU A 29 2.41 3.96 7.82
N ILE A 30 1.83 3.56 6.69
CA ILE A 30 0.45 3.94 6.36
C ILE A 30 -0.57 3.27 7.27
N LEU A 31 -0.30 2.05 7.77
CA LEU A 31 -1.15 1.39 8.78
C LEU A 31 -1.14 2.17 10.09
N ASN A 32 0.02 2.62 10.55
CA ASN A 32 0.15 3.41 11.77
C ASN A 32 -0.61 4.75 11.66
N GLU A 33 -0.52 5.43 10.52
CA GLU A 33 -1.30 6.66 10.30
C GLU A 33 -2.81 6.39 10.17
N THR A 34 -3.19 5.30 9.51
CA THR A 34 -4.59 4.87 9.43
C THR A 34 -5.16 4.63 10.82
N GLU A 35 -4.41 3.95 11.68
CA GLU A 35 -4.81 3.69 13.06
C GLU A 35 -4.98 4.99 13.86
N LYS A 36 -4.01 5.91 13.79
CA LYS A 36 -4.09 7.22 14.47
C LYS A 36 -5.33 8.01 14.04
N ILE A 37 -5.70 7.97 12.76
CA ILE A 37 -6.91 8.63 12.26
C ILE A 37 -8.16 7.95 12.83
N LEU A 38 -8.24 6.62 12.77
CA LEU A 38 -9.41 5.87 13.23
C LEU A 38 -9.59 5.87 14.75
N GLN A 39 -8.51 6.01 15.53
CA GLN A 39 -8.60 6.22 16.98
C GLN A 39 -9.26 7.57 17.32
N LYS A 40 -9.05 8.61 16.49
CA LYS A 40 -9.67 9.93 16.67
C LYS A 40 -11.08 9.99 16.11
N GLU A 41 -11.31 9.34 14.97
CA GLU A 41 -12.58 9.36 14.22
C GLU A 41 -12.96 7.91 13.81
N PRO A 42 -13.51 7.09 14.73
CA PRO A 42 -13.79 5.67 14.45
C PRO A 42 -14.78 5.43 13.33
N GLU A 43 -15.74 6.35 13.18
CA GLU A 43 -16.81 6.29 12.18
C GLU A 43 -16.44 6.95 10.84
N LEU A 44 -15.16 7.32 10.65
CA LEU A 44 -14.71 7.96 9.41
C LEU A 44 -15.02 7.07 8.20
N SER A 45 -15.70 7.61 7.19
CA SER A 45 -16.03 6.82 6.00
C SER A 45 -14.78 6.40 5.22
N ASN A 46 -14.84 5.29 4.48
CA ASN A 46 -13.73 4.84 3.63
C ASN A 46 -13.32 5.88 2.59
N LYS A 47 -14.28 6.63 2.05
CA LYS A 47 -14.00 7.71 1.07
C LYS A 47 -13.19 8.84 1.68
N GLU A 48 -13.54 9.25 2.90
CA GLU A 48 -12.83 10.31 3.59
C GLU A 48 -11.44 9.86 4.04
N LEU A 49 -11.32 8.62 4.52
CA LEU A 49 -10.04 8.02 4.86
C LEU A 49 -9.11 7.90 3.64
N ALA A 50 -9.64 7.48 2.49
CA ALA A 50 -8.91 7.42 1.21
C ALA A 50 -8.37 8.79 0.82
N ARG A 51 -9.21 9.83 0.93
CA ARG A 51 -8.83 11.21 0.64
C ARG A 51 -7.72 11.72 1.54
N ARG A 52 -7.77 11.42 2.85
CA ARG A 52 -6.76 11.87 3.82
C ARG A 52 -5.42 11.15 3.66
N LEU A 53 -5.46 9.85 3.38
CA LEU A 53 -4.26 9.03 3.19
C LEU A 53 -3.67 9.12 1.78
N GLY A 54 -4.41 9.70 0.83
CA GLY A 54 -3.97 9.79 -0.57
C GLY A 54 -3.92 8.42 -1.26
N VAL A 55 -4.76 7.47 -0.84
CA VAL A 55 -4.81 6.10 -1.39
C VAL A 55 -6.11 5.80 -2.11
N PRO A 56 -6.13 4.83 -3.03
CA PRO A 56 -7.35 4.32 -3.63
C PRO A 56 -8.31 3.75 -2.57
N LEU A 57 -9.61 3.72 -2.90
CA LEU A 57 -10.64 3.23 -1.99
C LEU A 57 -10.43 1.75 -1.63
N GLU A 58 -9.94 0.97 -2.58
CA GLU A 58 -9.56 -0.44 -2.44
C GLU A 58 -8.42 -0.59 -1.42
N GLY A 59 -7.47 0.34 -1.43
CA GLY A 59 -6.37 0.41 -0.46
C GLY A 59 -6.91 0.58 0.96
N VAL A 60 -7.92 1.44 1.16
CA VAL A 60 -8.53 1.62 2.48
C VAL A 60 -9.19 0.34 3.01
N ALA A 61 -9.87 -0.41 2.14
CA ALA A 61 -10.48 -1.68 2.54
C ALA A 61 -9.41 -2.68 3.02
N TYR A 62 -8.28 -2.75 2.30
CA TYR A 62 -7.13 -3.56 2.69
C TYR A 62 -6.55 -3.13 4.04
N LEU A 63 -6.32 -1.82 4.24
CA LEU A 63 -5.76 -1.28 5.48
C LEU A 63 -6.64 -1.58 6.69
N ARG A 64 -7.97 -1.38 6.56
CA ARG A 64 -8.92 -1.70 7.64
C ARG A 64 -8.94 -3.17 7.99
N HIS A 65 -8.97 -4.05 6.98
CA HIS A 65 -8.92 -5.49 7.20
C HIS A 65 -7.64 -5.88 7.95
N ARG A 66 -6.49 -5.32 7.54
CA ARG A 66 -5.19 -5.60 8.17
C ARG A 66 -5.12 -5.11 9.61
N LEU A 67 -5.67 -3.93 9.92
CA LEU A 67 -5.77 -3.42 11.29
C LEU A 67 -6.67 -4.29 12.17
N GLN A 68 -7.79 -4.79 11.62
CA GLN A 68 -8.65 -5.75 12.34
C GLN A 68 -7.92 -7.06 12.64
N SER A 69 -7.11 -7.55 11.70
CA SER A 69 -6.29 -8.76 11.91
C SER A 69 -5.14 -8.57 12.91
N LYS A 70 -4.64 -7.35 13.12
CA LYS A 70 -3.61 -7.05 14.13
C LYS A 70 -4.15 -6.99 15.57
N ASN A 71 -5.47 -6.75 15.74
CA ASN A 71 -6.12 -6.60 17.04
C ASN A 71 -6.69 -7.93 17.61
N PHE A 72 -6.34 -9.07 17.01
CA PHE A 72 -6.63 -10.44 17.49
C PHE A 72 -5.33 -11.20 17.71
#